data_AF-A0A3C7Z761-F1
#
_entry.id   AF-A0A3C7Z761-F1
#
_cell.length_a   1.000
_cell.length_b   1.000
_cell.length_c   1.000
_cell.angle_alpha   90.00
_cell.angle_beta   90.00
_cell.angle_gamma   90.00
#
_symmetry.space_group_name_H-M   'P 1'
#
loop_
_entity.id
_entity.type
_entity.pdbx_description
1 polymer ?
#
loop_
_entity_poly.entity_id
_entity_poly.type
_entity_poly.pdbx_seq_one_letter_code
_entity_poly.pdbx_strand_id
1 'polypeptide(L)'
;VIVLKVQETTVLEDGYRESINVIGSGGAVIFQDGTVQEVTWSKPSKTDQITFTDAEGNPVALARGQTWVTAVPENKGGGVTWL
;
A
#
# COMPACT_ATOMS: atom_id res chain seq x y z
N VAL A 1 2.75 4.03 -10.44
CA VAL A 1 1.58 3.41 -9.77
C VAL A 1 2.09 2.66 -8.55
N ILE A 2 1.36 2.69 -7.44
CA ILE A 2 1.73 2.00 -6.21
C ILE A 2 0.56 1.12 -5.78
N VAL A 3 0.84 -0.16 -5.53
CA VAL A 3 -0.13 -1.11 -4.96
C VAL A 3 0.23 -1.35 -3.50
N LEU A 4 -0.60 -0.86 -2.59
CA LEU A 4 -0.51 -1.08 -1.14
C LEU A 4 -1.22 -2.37 -0.78
N LYS A 5 -0.52 -3.28 -0.11
CA LYS A 5 -1.14 -4.43 0.53
C LYS A 5 -1.58 -4.03 1.94
N VAL A 6 -2.88 -4.11 2.21
CA VAL A 6 -3.49 -3.66 3.46
C VAL A 6 -4.36 -4.74 4.08
N GLN A 7 -4.53 -4.68 5.39
CA GLN A 7 -5.45 -5.57 6.09
C GLN A 7 -6.87 -5.02 5.97
N GLU A 8 -7.79 -5.84 5.52
CA GLU A 8 -9.21 -5.49 5.44
C GLU A 8 -10.03 -6.34 6.41
N THR A 9 -10.93 -5.70 7.15
CA THR A 9 -11.81 -6.36 8.12
C THR A 9 -13.25 -6.01 7.84
N THR A 10 -14.13 -7.01 7.88
CA THR A 10 -15.56 -6.77 7.81
C THR A 10 -16.05 -6.35 9.19
N VAL A 11 -16.72 -5.21 9.27
CA VAL A 11 -17.29 -4.66 10.51
C VAL A 11 -18.82 -4.66 10.44
N LEU A 12 -19.46 -4.86 11.59
CA LEU A 12 -20.91 -4.85 11.73
C LEU A 12 -21.33 -3.62 12.55
N GLU A 13 -21.77 -2.56 11.86
CA GLU A 13 -22.24 -1.31 12.49
C GLU A 13 -23.74 -1.09 12.25
N ASP A 14 -24.12 -0.72 11.03
CA ASP A 14 -25.50 -0.59 10.53
C ASP A 14 -25.80 -1.55 9.37
N GLY A 15 -24.95 -2.57 9.25
CA GLY A 15 -24.84 -3.52 8.14
C GLY A 15 -23.40 -4.03 8.05
N TYR A 16 -23.12 -4.90 7.09
CA TYR A 16 -21.75 -5.32 6.80
C TYR A 16 -21.04 -4.23 6.00
N ARG A 17 -19.95 -3.69 6.54
CA ARG A 17 -19.05 -2.76 5.86
C ARG A 17 -17.64 -3.30 5.84
N GLU A 18 -16.89 -2.98 4.80
CA GLU A 18 -15.45 -3.24 4.76
C GLU A 18 -14.70 -2.06 5.39
N SER A 19 -13.80 -2.38 6.30
CA SER A 19 -12.84 -1.47 6.91
C SER A 19 -11.47 -1.72 6.30
N ILE A 20 -10.94 -0.72 5.59
CA ILE A 20 -9.62 -0.76 4.96
C ILE A 20 -8.61 -0.13 5.92
N ASN A 21 -7.74 -0.95 6.53
CA ASN A 21 -6.81 -0.48 7.56
C ASN A 21 -5.53 0.08 6.93
N VAL A 22 -5.45 1.42 6.85
CA VAL A 22 -4.36 2.17 6.19
C VAL A 22 -3.40 2.88 7.16
N ILE A 23 -3.59 2.70 8.47
CA ILE A 23 -2.65 3.18 9.50
C ILE A 23 -1.82 1.99 9.97
N GLY A 24 -0.51 2.14 10.01
CA GLY A 24 0.44 1.07 10.29
C GLY A 24 1.45 0.91 9.17
N SER A 25 1.78 -0.34 8.85
CA SER A 25 2.78 -0.70 7.84
C SER A 25 2.40 -1.99 7.12
N GLY A 26 2.90 -2.18 5.90
CA GLY A 26 2.71 -3.40 5.14
C GLY A 26 3.55 -3.46 3.88
N GLY A 27 3.39 -4.52 3.10
CA GLY A 27 4.05 -4.66 1.81
C GLY A 27 3.42 -3.76 0.74
N ALA A 28 4.19 -3.33 -0.23
CA ALA A 28 3.70 -2.65 -1.41
C ALA A 28 4.56 -2.96 -2.63
N VAL A 29 4.01 -2.67 -3.80
CA VAL A 29 4.71 -2.78 -5.08
C VAL A 29 4.64 -1.43 -5.79
N ILE A 30 5.79 -0.90 -6.18
CA ILE A 30 5.91 0.35 -6.93
C ILE A 30 6.25 0.02 -8.39
N PHE A 31 5.44 0.55 -9.29
CA PHE A 31 5.64 0.54 -10.74
C PHE A 31 6.01 1.96 -11.18
N GLN A 32 7.28 2.16 -11.56
CA GLN A 32 7.78 3.42 -12.10
C GLN A 32 9.01 3.20 -12.96
N ASP A 33 9.27 4.14 -13.88
CA ASP A 33 10.47 4.13 -14.75
C ASP A 33 10.68 2.80 -15.51
N GLY A 34 9.59 2.10 -15.85
CA GLY A 34 9.64 0.79 -16.52
C GLY A 34 10.08 -0.38 -15.63
N THR A 35 10.20 -0.16 -14.32
CA THR A 35 10.64 -1.15 -13.33
C THR A 35 9.54 -1.46 -12.32
N VAL A 36 9.73 -2.59 -11.63
CA VAL A 36 8.88 -3.02 -10.52
C VAL A 36 9.75 -3.22 -9.29
N GLN A 37 9.36 -2.61 -8.17
CA GLN A 37 10.08 -2.72 -6.91
C GLN A 37 9.12 -3.11 -5.79
N GLU A 38 9.45 -4.18 -5.07
CA GLU A 38 8.78 -4.52 -3.81
C GLU A 38 9.35 -3.64 -2.69
N VAL A 39 8.47 -3.07 -1.87
CA VAL A 39 8.82 -2.10 -0.82
C VAL A 39 7.95 -2.34 0.42
N THR A 40 8.34 -1.73 1.53
CA THR A 40 7.49 -1.60 2.73
C THR A 40 6.90 -0.21 2.77
N TRP A 41 5.58 -0.10 2.96
CA TRP A 41 4.92 1.18 3.25
C TRP A 41 4.75 1.38 4.76
N SER A 42 4.77 2.63 5.21
CA SER A 42 4.46 3.01 6.60
C SER A 42 3.66 4.31 6.66
N LYS A 43 2.66 4.34 7.54
CA LYS A 43 1.81 5.50 7.82
C LYS A 43 1.40 5.49 9.30
N PRO A 44 2.17 6.16 10.18
CA PRO A 44 2.00 6.02 11.64
C PRO A 44 0.66 6.52 12.18
N SER A 45 0.07 7.55 11.56
CA SER A 45 -1.23 8.10 11.96
C SER A 45 -2.05 8.59 10.76
N LYS A 46 -3.29 9.02 11.02
CA LYS A 46 -4.20 9.53 9.99
C LYS A 46 -3.63 10.75 9.26
N THR A 47 -2.93 11.64 9.95
CA THR A 47 -2.39 12.89 9.41
C THR A 47 -0.98 12.75 8.86
N ASP A 48 -0.28 11.67 9.20
CA ASP A 48 1.08 11.45 8.69
C ASP A 48 1.08 11.06 7.22
N GLN A 49 2.15 11.47 6.54
CA GLN A 49 2.43 11.08 5.18
C GLN A 49 2.78 9.59 5.12
N ILE A 50 2.35 8.92 4.06
CA ILE A 50 2.80 7.57 3.75
C ILE A 50 4.24 7.61 3.22
N THR A 51 5.08 6.71 3.72
CA THR A 51 6.48 6.55 3.28
C THR A 51 6.71 5.16 2.73
N PHE A 52 7.76 5.00 1.93
CA PHE A 52 8.14 3.74 1.30
C PHE A 52 9.64 3.49 1.51
N THR A 53 10.00 2.26 1.89
CA THR A 53 11.38 1.84 2.07
C THR A 53 11.68 0.55 1.33
N ASP A 54 12.91 0.41 0.84
CA ASP A 54 13.40 -0.84 0.26
C ASP A 54 13.67 -1.91 1.35
N ALA A 55 14.19 -3.07 0.93
CA ALA A 55 14.49 -4.18 1.83
C ALA A 55 15.61 -3.85 2.84
N GLU A 56 16.49 -2.92 2.48
CA GLU A 56 17.59 -2.41 3.30
C GLU A 56 17.14 -1.28 4.24
N GLY A 57 15.90 -0.80 4.12
CA GLY A 57 15.33 0.28 4.92
C GLY A 57 15.61 1.69 4.38
N ASN A 58 16.19 1.82 3.19
CA ASN A 58 16.41 3.13 2.57
C ASN A 58 15.10 3.69 2.00
N PRO A 59 14.89 5.02 2.05
CA PRO A 59 13.72 5.64 1.42
C PRO A 59 13.70 5.42 -0.09
N VAL A 60 12.53 5.05 -0.61
CA VAL A 60 12.31 4.91 -2.06
C VAL A 60 11.74 6.21 -2.62
N ALA A 61 12.47 6.84 -3.54
CA ALA A 61 12.02 8.04 -4.23
C ALA A 61 10.94 7.72 -5.26
N LEU A 62 9.93 8.58 -5.35
CA LEU A 62 8.90 8.49 -6.39
C LEU A 62 9.27 9.35 -7.60
N ALA A 63 9.02 8.81 -8.79
CA ALA A 63 9.16 9.54 -10.04
C ALA A 63 8.32 10.83 -10.02
N ARG A 64 8.85 11.91 -10.61
CA ARG A 64 8.15 13.21 -10.62
C ARG A 64 6.85 13.10 -11.42
N GLY A 65 5.76 13.59 -10.85
CA GLY A 65 4.46 13.67 -11.51
C GLY A 65 3.36 13.03 -10.70
N GLN A 66 2.30 12.62 -11.40
CA GLN A 66 1.13 12.03 -10.77
C GLN A 66 1.44 10.61 -10.26
N THR A 67 1.13 10.38 -8.99
CA THR A 67 1.18 9.04 -8.38
C THR A 67 -0.22 8.54 -8.14
N TRP A 68 -0.51 7.34 -8.65
CA TRP A 68 -1.72 6.58 -8.32
C TRP A 68 -1.40 5.55 -7.25
N VAL A 69 -2.23 5.49 -6.22
CA VAL A 69 -2.12 4.54 -5.12
C VAL A 69 -3.39 3.69 -5.08
N THR A 70 -3.22 2.37 -5.07
CA THR A 70 -4.31 1.40 -5.00
C THR A 70 -4.10 0.52 -3.78
N ALA A 71 -5.09 0.45 -2.90
CA ALA A 71 -5.08 -0.51 -1.79
C ALA A 71 -5.70 -1.83 -2.26
N VAL A 72 -5.05 -2.95 -1.92
CA VAL A 72 -5.56 -4.30 -2.14
C VAL A 72 -5.50 -5.11 -0.85
N PRO A 73 -6.47 -6.02 -0.61
CA PRO A 73 -6.50 -6.80 0.61
C PRO A 73 -5.39 -7.85 0.63
N GLU A 74 -4.50 -7.79 1.61
CA GLU A 74 -3.49 -8.84 1.83
C GLU A 74 -4.15 -10.12 2.38
N ASN A 75 -5.19 -9.98 3.20
CA ASN A 75 -5.84 -11.08 3.90
C ASN A 75 -7.13 -11.60 3.23
N LYS A 76 -7.53 -11.06 2.07
CA LYS A 76 -8.75 -11.46 1.34
C LYS A 76 -8.52 -11.73 -0.15
N GLY A 77 -7.31 -12.13 -0.53
CA GLY A 77 -6.98 -12.56 -1.90
C GLY A 77 -6.77 -11.42 -2.90
N GLY A 78 -6.47 -10.20 -2.41
CA GLY A 78 -6.00 -9.11 -3.25
C GLY A 78 -4.66 -9.48 -3.88
N GLY A 79 -4.52 -9.21 -5.17
CA GLY A 79 -3.37 -9.64 -5.95
C GLY A 79 -2.85 -8.53 -6.85
N VAL A 80 -1.57 -8.64 -7.17
CA VAL A 80 -0.89 -7.83 -8.17
C VAL A 80 0.04 -8.77 -8.95
N THR A 81 0.05 -8.63 -10.26
CA THR A 81 0.88 -9.44 -11.16
C THR A 81 1.47 -8.54 -12.23
N TRP A 82 2.69 -8.87 -12.65
CA TRP A 82 3.42 -8.24 -13.72
C TRP A 82 4.24 -9.32 -14.42
N LEU A 83 4.41 -9.16 -15.74
CA LEU A 83 5.16 -10.08 -16.61
C LEU A 83 6.66 -9.85 -16.50
#